data_AF-A0A2V7EAN4-F1
#
_entry.id   AF-A0A2V7EAN4-F1
#
_cell.length_a   1.000
_cell.length_b   1.000
_cell.length_c   1.000
_cell.angle_alpha   90.00
_cell.angle_beta   90.00
_cell.angle_gamma   90.00
#
_symmetry.space_group_name_H-M   'P 1'
#
loop_
_entity.id
_entity.type
_entity.pdbx_description
1 polymer ?
#
loop_
_entity_poly.entity_id
_entity_poly.type
_entity_poly.pdbx_seq_one_letter_code
_entity_poly.pdbx_strand_id
1 'polypeptide(L)'
;MILMPMPRFMPWRVGSLGRKSFALPAVQAPLLPSAPRKPGGRKEKRAMTNVHAVCAVTESRALTVDVAPHIATAWKAKAERLRIQWEDSERSLGDARESISRLERELDELREAHGRLEAEATTRIQEQIRQCDEANWYLGESRATHEAFRHQTGELIEQLAQARNEVQAMRRVVEAREEDVDVERARRKAVEADLRALQRHGERRSSARTHRPDMVGEIRAPDGLLLFRGCLPNISLTGLAFVTDQPVDDVPDFVEVTLHVPGAGRPIEGIGRLVWREAIEGIQQWGCELLDLLPDSRKRLAEVLATAA
;
A
#
# COMPACT_ATOMS: atom_id res chain seq x y z
N MET A 1 7.24 2.07 37.76
CA MET A 1 7.64 3.06 36.72
C MET A 1 9.15 3.18 36.75
N ILE A 2 9.84 2.51 35.83
CA ILE A 2 11.30 2.64 35.67
C ILE A 2 11.50 3.19 34.26
N LEU A 3 11.92 4.45 34.19
CA LEU A 3 12.31 5.14 32.97
C LEU A 3 13.69 4.65 32.55
N MET A 4 13.77 3.94 31.42
CA MET A 4 15.04 3.69 30.74
C MET A 4 15.30 4.77 29.70
N PRO A 5 16.54 5.28 29.57
CA PRO A 5 16.88 6.31 28.60
C PRO A 5 17.10 5.69 27.21
N MET A 6 16.49 6.29 26.20
CA MET A 6 16.76 5.97 24.78
C MET A 6 18.15 6.48 24.35
N PRO A 7 18.88 5.73 23.50
CA PRO A 7 20.09 6.26 22.88
C PRO A 7 19.73 7.23 21.74
N ARG A 8 20.44 8.35 21.72
CA ARG A 8 20.35 9.41 20.71
C ARG A 8 20.77 8.88 19.32
N PHE A 9 19.86 8.98 18.36
CA PHE A 9 20.16 8.89 16.93
C PHE A 9 21.00 10.10 16.50
N MET A 10 22.16 9.86 15.88
CA MET A 10 22.86 10.84 15.05
C MET A 10 22.61 10.54 13.56
N PRO A 11 22.41 11.57 12.72
CA PRO A 11 22.06 11.38 11.32
C PRO A 11 23.32 11.18 10.47
N TRP A 12 23.42 10.05 9.77
CA TRP A 12 24.35 9.89 8.68
C TRP A 12 23.79 10.57 7.42
N ARG A 13 24.49 11.60 6.96
CA ARG A 13 24.22 12.26 5.67
C ARG A 13 24.53 11.29 4.53
N VAL A 14 23.51 11.04 3.71
CA VAL A 14 23.66 10.44 2.38
C VAL A 14 24.13 11.53 1.42
N GLY A 15 25.39 11.45 0.99
CA GLY A 15 25.93 12.23 -0.12
C GLY A 15 26.14 11.30 -1.32
N SER A 16 25.36 11.49 -2.37
CA SER A 16 25.42 10.72 -3.61
C SER A 16 26.62 11.11 -4.49
N LEU A 17 27.25 10.07 -5.05
CA LEU A 17 27.79 9.99 -6.41
C LEU A 17 28.80 11.06 -6.86
N GLY A 18 30.08 10.70 -6.77
CA GLY A 18 31.11 11.12 -7.72
C GLY A 18 31.78 9.88 -8.31
N ARG A 19 31.45 9.53 -9.56
CA ARG A 19 32.20 8.54 -10.35
C ARG A 19 33.68 8.98 -10.40
N LYS A 20 34.55 8.26 -9.72
CA LYS A 20 35.99 8.30 -9.96
C LYS A 20 36.45 6.87 -10.21
N SER A 21 36.82 6.65 -11.46
CA SER A 21 37.49 5.46 -11.96
C SER A 21 38.73 5.19 -11.11
N PHE A 22 38.71 4.13 -10.33
CA PHE A 22 39.94 3.59 -9.75
C PHE A 22 40.61 2.74 -10.83
N ALA A 23 41.63 3.31 -11.46
CA ALA A 23 42.59 2.53 -12.20
C ALA A 23 43.31 1.58 -11.23
N LEU A 24 43.21 0.28 -11.50
CA LEU A 24 44.07 -0.74 -10.92
C LEU A 24 45.52 -0.42 -11.30
N PRO A 25 46.47 -0.28 -10.36
CA PRO A 25 47.87 -0.35 -10.73
C PRO A 25 48.16 -1.78 -11.18
N ALA A 26 48.64 -1.89 -12.43
CA ALA A 26 49.14 -3.11 -13.01
C ALA A 26 50.20 -3.73 -12.09
N VAL A 27 50.01 -5.01 -11.80
CA VAL A 27 50.96 -5.92 -11.19
C VAL A 27 52.26 -5.89 -12.00
N GLN A 28 53.34 -5.34 -11.43
CA GLN A 28 54.69 -5.70 -11.85
C GLN A 28 55.20 -6.79 -10.91
N ALA A 29 55.12 -8.02 -11.38
CA ALA A 29 55.80 -9.15 -10.79
C ALA A 29 57.32 -8.95 -10.90
N PRO A 30 58.10 -9.12 -9.82
CA PRO A 30 59.52 -9.37 -9.95
C PRO A 30 59.69 -10.74 -10.58
N LEU A 31 60.41 -10.80 -11.70
CA LEU A 31 60.85 -12.01 -12.35
C LEU A 31 61.59 -12.91 -11.34
N LEU A 32 60.99 -14.04 -10.99
CA LEU A 32 61.71 -15.18 -10.41
C LEU A 32 62.66 -15.76 -11.47
N PRO A 33 63.94 -15.96 -11.17
CA PRO A 33 64.76 -16.89 -11.94
C PRO A 33 64.42 -18.32 -11.53
N SER A 34 63.97 -19.10 -12.51
CA SER A 34 63.79 -20.56 -12.43
C SER A 34 65.10 -21.27 -12.10
N ALA A 35 65.00 -22.32 -11.27
CA ALA A 35 66.06 -23.23 -10.84
C ALA A 35 66.67 -24.12 -11.97
N PRO A 36 67.40 -25.19 -11.63
CA PRO A 36 68.85 -25.25 -11.44
C PRO A 36 69.56 -25.82 -12.69
N ARG A 37 70.77 -25.30 -13.03
CA ARG A 37 71.63 -25.94 -14.04
C ARG A 37 72.63 -26.88 -13.35
N LYS A 38 72.45 -28.18 -13.57
CA LYS A 38 73.48 -29.21 -13.32
C LYS A 38 74.68 -29.05 -14.29
N PRO A 39 75.85 -29.57 -13.91
CA PRO A 39 77.14 -29.13 -14.44
C PRO A 39 77.46 -29.81 -15.77
N GLY A 40 77.80 -29.00 -16.78
CA GLY A 40 78.29 -29.47 -18.07
C GLY A 40 79.72 -28.97 -18.26
N GLY A 41 80.69 -29.86 -18.12
CA GLY A 41 82.10 -29.52 -18.20
C GLY A 41 82.54 -29.04 -19.58
N ARG A 42 83.46 -28.07 -19.57
CA ARG A 42 84.54 -27.89 -20.54
C ARG A 42 85.66 -27.17 -19.78
N LYS A 43 86.66 -27.94 -19.35
CA LYS A 43 87.99 -27.90 -19.97
C LYS A 43 88.56 -26.48 -20.01
N GLU A 44 88.96 -25.97 -18.86
CA GLU A 44 90.11 -25.09 -18.80
C GLU A 44 91.21 -25.80 -18.01
N LYS A 45 91.93 -26.63 -18.77
CA LYS A 45 93.25 -27.10 -18.40
C LYS A 45 94.16 -25.88 -18.35
N ARG A 46 94.42 -25.34 -17.16
CA ARG A 46 95.69 -24.64 -16.91
C ARG A 46 96.42 -25.36 -15.81
N ALA A 47 97.52 -25.95 -16.26
CA ALA A 47 98.48 -26.69 -15.48
C ALA A 47 99.03 -25.80 -14.36
N MET A 48 98.84 -26.22 -13.11
CA MET A 48 99.95 -26.22 -12.18
C MET A 48 100.40 -27.66 -12.06
N THR A 49 101.37 -27.96 -12.91
CA THR A 49 102.18 -29.15 -12.95
C THR A 49 102.61 -29.54 -11.55
N ASN A 50 102.33 -30.78 -11.18
CA ASN A 50 103.03 -31.46 -10.11
C ASN A 50 104.54 -31.30 -10.37
N VAL A 51 105.23 -30.55 -9.52
CA VAL A 51 106.69 -30.60 -9.44
C VAL A 51 107.04 -31.78 -8.52
N HIS A 52 106.79 -32.98 -9.03
CA HIS A 52 107.46 -34.20 -8.60
C HIS A 52 108.14 -34.79 -9.83
N ALA A 53 109.41 -35.16 -9.64
CA ALA A 53 110.32 -35.77 -10.61
C ALA A 53 111.02 -34.83 -11.60
N VAL A 54 112.10 -34.19 -11.13
CA VAL A 54 113.40 -34.33 -11.81
C VAL A 54 114.34 -35.01 -10.81
N CYS A 55 114.40 -36.33 -10.88
CA CYS A 55 115.60 -37.05 -10.50
C CYS A 55 116.67 -36.69 -11.53
N ALA A 56 117.54 -35.75 -11.17
CA ALA A 56 118.91 -35.80 -11.61
C ALA A 56 119.71 -36.17 -10.37
N VAL A 57 120.10 -37.44 -10.30
CA VAL A 57 121.27 -37.87 -9.51
C VAL A 57 122.46 -37.21 -10.20
N THR A 58 122.70 -35.93 -9.87
CA THR A 58 124.03 -35.38 -9.90
C THR A 58 124.62 -35.74 -8.55
N GLU A 59 125.65 -36.58 -8.58
CA GLU A 59 126.52 -36.81 -7.45
C GLU A 59 126.70 -35.51 -6.68
N SER A 60 126.34 -35.53 -5.41
CA SER A 60 126.67 -34.47 -4.46
C SER A 60 128.19 -34.44 -4.32
N ARG A 61 128.88 -33.85 -5.30
CA ARG A 61 130.16 -33.22 -5.05
C ARG A 61 129.80 -32.12 -4.06
N ALA A 62 130.10 -32.36 -2.79
CA ALA A 62 129.97 -31.37 -1.74
C ALA A 62 130.84 -30.16 -2.13
N LEU A 63 130.26 -29.25 -2.90
CA LEU A 63 130.69 -27.87 -2.93
C LEU A 63 130.32 -27.34 -1.55
N THR A 64 131.23 -27.53 -0.61
CA THR A 64 131.34 -26.70 0.58
C THR A 64 131.64 -25.30 0.10
N VAL A 65 130.61 -24.62 -0.38
CA VAL A 65 130.60 -23.17 -0.37
C VAL A 65 130.66 -22.83 1.11
N ASP A 66 131.78 -22.27 1.56
CA ASP A 66 131.90 -21.63 2.86
C ASP A 66 130.94 -20.45 2.88
N VAL A 67 129.67 -20.76 3.12
CA VAL A 67 128.65 -19.79 3.42
C VAL A 67 129.04 -19.24 4.77
N ALA A 68 129.65 -18.06 4.75
CA ALA A 68 130.09 -17.38 5.94
C ALA A 68 128.95 -17.44 6.99
N PRO A 69 129.26 -17.76 8.26
CA PRO A 69 128.28 -18.18 9.25
C PRO A 69 127.14 -17.18 9.46
N HIS A 70 127.36 -15.90 9.15
CA HIS A 70 126.37 -14.82 9.18
C HIS A 70 125.26 -14.94 8.10
N ILE A 71 125.55 -15.54 6.94
CA ILE A 71 124.56 -15.77 5.87
C ILE A 71 123.67 -16.96 6.22
N ALA A 72 124.25 -18.04 6.75
CA ALA A 72 123.50 -19.21 7.21
C ALA A 72 122.56 -18.88 8.38
N THR A 73 122.99 -18.03 9.32
CA THR A 73 122.12 -17.54 10.41
C THR A 73 121.04 -16.59 9.89
N ALA A 74 121.33 -15.73 8.90
CA ALA A 74 120.34 -14.87 8.27
C ALA A 74 119.23 -15.65 7.54
N TRP A 75 119.58 -16.74 6.84
CA TRP A 75 118.61 -17.63 6.20
C TRP A 75 117.78 -18.42 7.21
N LYS A 76 118.39 -18.93 8.29
CA LYS A 76 117.65 -19.56 9.40
C LYS A 76 116.66 -18.59 10.05
N ALA A 77 117.10 -17.36 10.35
CA ALA A 77 116.23 -16.33 10.90
C ALA A 77 115.11 -15.90 9.92
N LYS A 78 115.34 -15.98 8.61
CA LYS A 78 114.31 -15.71 7.59
C LYS A 78 113.31 -16.87 7.48
N ALA A 79 113.78 -18.11 7.51
CA ALA A 79 112.93 -19.30 7.51
C ALA A 79 112.05 -19.36 8.77
N GLU A 80 112.61 -19.06 9.94
CA GLU A 80 111.85 -19.00 11.19
C GLU A 80 110.78 -17.91 11.17
N ARG A 81 111.12 -16.72 10.63
CA ARG A 81 110.13 -15.65 10.44
C ARG A 81 109.00 -16.06 9.48
N LEU A 82 109.32 -16.71 8.38
CA LEU A 82 108.32 -17.21 7.44
C LEU A 82 107.45 -18.31 8.05
N ARG A 83 108.04 -19.17 8.88
CA ARG A 83 107.31 -20.20 9.63
C ARG A 83 106.32 -19.58 10.61
N ILE A 84 106.77 -18.64 11.44
CA ILE A 84 105.90 -17.92 12.39
C ILE A 84 104.77 -17.20 11.63
N GLN A 85 105.10 -16.51 10.54
CA GLN A 85 104.09 -15.85 9.70
C GLN A 85 103.08 -16.84 9.11
N TRP A 86 103.53 -18.03 8.72
CA TRP A 86 102.64 -19.07 8.22
C TRP A 86 101.73 -19.62 9.33
N GLU A 87 102.28 -19.93 10.51
CA GLU A 87 101.53 -20.38 11.68
C GLU A 87 100.48 -19.34 12.13
N ASP A 88 100.85 -18.05 12.13
CA ASP A 88 99.93 -16.94 12.42
C ASP A 88 98.85 -16.81 11.35
N SER A 89 99.19 -17.02 10.07
CA SER A 89 98.21 -17.00 8.97
C SER A 89 97.25 -18.19 9.04
N GLU A 90 97.73 -19.38 9.42
CA GLU A 90 96.89 -20.56 9.62
C GLU A 90 95.95 -20.38 10.81
N ARG A 91 96.45 -19.84 11.93
CA ARG A 91 95.61 -19.51 13.08
C ARG A 91 94.53 -18.51 12.69
N SER A 92 94.90 -17.43 11.99
CA SER A 92 93.94 -16.41 11.52
C SER A 92 92.89 -16.99 10.56
N LEU A 93 93.28 -17.92 9.68
CA LEU A 93 92.35 -18.63 8.81
C LEU A 93 91.43 -19.59 9.57
N GLY A 94 91.93 -20.22 10.64
CA GLY A 94 91.12 -21.00 11.58
C GLY A 94 90.03 -20.16 12.24
N ASP A 95 90.42 -19.03 12.84
CA ASP A 95 89.50 -18.08 13.49
C ASP A 95 88.46 -17.52 12.48
N ALA A 96 88.89 -17.26 11.24
CA ALA A 96 88.00 -16.85 10.16
C ALA A 96 87.00 -17.96 9.78
N ARG A 97 87.42 -19.22 9.70
CA ARG A 97 86.52 -20.36 9.42
C ARG A 97 85.50 -20.57 10.55
N GLU A 98 85.93 -20.39 11.80
CA GLU A 98 85.04 -20.50 12.96
C GLU A 98 84.02 -19.35 13.02
N SER A 99 84.42 -18.14 12.64
CA SER A 99 83.50 -17.00 12.55
C SER A 99 82.51 -17.16 11.39
N ILE A 100 82.96 -17.64 10.22
CA ILE A 100 82.07 -18.00 9.11
C ILE A 100 81.06 -19.08 9.55
N SER A 101 81.52 -20.15 10.19
CA SER A 101 80.63 -21.22 10.68
C SER A 101 79.62 -20.72 11.73
N ARG A 102 79.98 -19.68 12.52
CA ARG A 102 79.05 -19.01 13.44
C ARG A 102 77.99 -18.21 12.69
N LEU A 103 78.40 -17.40 11.73
CA LEU A 103 77.50 -16.58 10.93
C LEU A 103 76.56 -17.44 10.06
N GLU A 104 77.03 -18.56 9.53
CA GLU A 104 76.18 -19.51 8.79
C GLU A 104 75.07 -20.06 9.67
N ARG A 105 75.39 -20.44 10.92
CA ARG A 105 74.40 -20.87 11.91
C ARG A 105 73.40 -19.76 12.26
N GLU A 106 73.88 -18.55 12.52
CA GLU A 106 73.00 -17.40 12.78
C GLU A 106 72.08 -17.09 11.58
N LEU A 107 72.59 -17.21 10.35
CA LEU A 107 71.78 -17.04 9.13
C LEU A 107 70.72 -18.12 9.00
N ASP A 108 71.04 -19.38 9.30
CA ASP A 108 70.09 -20.47 9.25
C ASP A 108 69.02 -20.33 10.34
N GLU A 109 69.40 -19.93 11.56
CA GLU A 109 68.45 -19.59 12.64
C GLU A 109 67.50 -18.45 12.24
N LEU A 110 68.02 -17.40 11.59
CA LEU A 110 67.21 -16.30 11.08
C LEU A 110 66.28 -16.73 9.95
N ARG A 111 66.71 -17.62 9.05
CA ARG A 111 65.85 -18.18 7.99
C ARG A 111 64.72 -19.01 8.57
N GLU A 112 64.99 -19.83 9.58
CA GLU A 112 63.96 -20.60 10.27
C GLU A 112 62.99 -19.71 11.06
N ALA A 113 63.49 -18.66 11.71
CA ALA A 113 62.65 -17.68 12.39
C ALA A 113 61.75 -16.92 11.38
N HIS A 114 62.32 -16.50 10.24
CA HIS A 114 61.56 -15.87 9.17
C HIS A 114 60.48 -16.79 8.60
N GLY A 115 60.83 -18.04 8.28
CA GLY A 115 59.87 -19.02 7.77
C GLY A 115 58.73 -19.30 8.75
N ARG A 116 59.02 -19.32 10.06
CA ARG A 116 57.98 -19.40 11.11
C ARG A 116 57.07 -18.18 11.10
N LEU A 117 57.64 -16.97 11.06
CA LEU A 117 56.86 -15.74 11.02
C LEU A 117 56.00 -15.62 9.76
N GLU A 118 56.50 -16.05 8.60
CA GLU A 118 55.73 -16.10 7.35
C GLU A 118 54.56 -17.10 7.44
N ALA A 119 54.79 -18.28 8.00
CA ALA A 119 53.73 -19.27 8.23
C ALA A 119 52.66 -18.73 9.21
N GLU A 120 53.07 -18.07 10.28
CA GLU A 120 52.14 -17.41 11.20
C GLU A 120 51.38 -16.24 10.55
N ALA A 121 52.05 -15.43 9.72
CA ALA A 121 51.41 -14.33 9.02
C ALA A 121 50.37 -14.83 8.00
N THR A 122 50.72 -15.86 7.22
CA THR A 122 49.81 -16.45 6.22
C THR A 122 48.59 -17.09 6.87
N THR A 123 48.77 -17.84 7.96
CA THR A 123 47.64 -18.41 8.73
C THR A 123 46.74 -17.33 9.33
N ARG A 124 47.30 -16.25 9.89
CA ARG A 124 46.52 -15.11 10.38
C ARG A 124 45.72 -14.43 9.28
N ILE A 125 46.33 -14.21 8.11
CA ILE A 125 45.64 -13.62 6.95
C ILE A 125 44.50 -14.52 6.48
N GLN A 126 44.72 -15.84 6.40
CA GLN A 126 43.68 -16.79 5.99
C GLN A 126 42.51 -16.79 6.97
N GLU A 127 42.76 -16.77 8.27
CA GLU A 127 41.70 -16.70 9.28
C GLU A 127 40.94 -15.36 9.19
N GLN A 128 41.62 -14.24 8.93
CA GLN A 128 40.95 -12.96 8.70
C GLN A 128 40.08 -12.98 7.44
N ILE A 129 40.55 -13.57 6.34
CA ILE A 129 39.75 -13.74 5.12
C ILE A 129 38.50 -14.57 5.43
N ARG A 130 38.66 -15.69 6.14
CA ARG A 130 37.54 -16.55 6.56
C ARG A 130 36.51 -15.78 7.40
N GLN A 131 36.96 -14.95 8.34
CA GLN A 131 36.09 -14.11 9.16
C GLN A 131 35.38 -13.03 8.33
N CYS A 132 36.06 -12.42 7.37
CA CYS A 132 35.45 -11.48 6.44
C CYS A 132 34.39 -12.14 5.56
N ASP A 133 34.66 -13.34 5.05
CA ASP A 133 33.71 -14.11 4.23
C ASP A 133 32.48 -14.52 5.04
N GLU A 134 32.67 -14.97 6.27
CA GLU A 134 31.59 -15.30 7.20
C GLU A 134 30.74 -14.07 7.55
N ALA A 135 31.38 -12.93 7.85
CA ALA A 135 30.66 -11.66 8.08
C ALA A 135 29.89 -11.20 6.83
N ASN A 136 30.48 -11.32 5.64
CA ASN A 136 29.82 -11.01 4.37
C ASN A 136 28.62 -11.92 4.12
N TRP A 137 28.71 -13.21 4.48
CA TRP A 137 27.61 -14.15 4.40
C TRP A 137 26.43 -13.73 5.29
N TYR A 138 26.67 -13.44 6.57
CA TYR A 138 25.63 -12.95 7.49
C TYR A 138 25.02 -11.62 7.04
N LEU A 139 25.83 -10.71 6.49
CA LEU A 139 25.33 -9.46 5.91
C LEU A 139 24.44 -9.71 4.70
N GLY A 140 24.77 -10.70 3.87
CA GLY A 140 23.95 -11.15 2.75
C GLY A 140 22.59 -11.68 3.21
N GLU A 141 22.57 -12.56 4.21
CA GLU A 141 21.34 -13.10 4.80
C GLU A 141 20.47 -12.00 5.42
N SER A 142 21.10 -11.07 6.15
CA SER A 142 20.41 -9.92 6.73
C SER A 142 19.81 -8.98 5.67
N ARG A 143 20.47 -8.82 4.52
CA ARG A 143 19.94 -8.04 3.39
C ARG A 143 18.76 -8.74 2.75
N ALA A 144 18.86 -10.04 2.50
CA ALA A 144 17.78 -10.83 1.90
C ALA A 144 16.52 -10.82 2.77
N THR A 145 16.66 -11.00 4.09
CA THR A 145 15.54 -10.92 5.04
C THR A 145 14.94 -9.52 5.09
N HIS A 146 15.78 -8.48 5.10
CA HIS A 146 15.31 -7.10 5.06
C HIS A 146 14.57 -6.75 3.76
N GLU A 147 15.04 -7.23 2.61
CA GLU A 147 14.36 -7.08 1.33
C GLU A 147 13.00 -7.81 1.33
N ALA A 148 12.94 -9.03 1.86
CA ALA A 148 11.68 -9.75 2.03
C ALA A 148 10.68 -8.95 2.90
N PHE A 149 11.13 -8.37 4.02
CA PHE A 149 10.29 -7.50 4.83
C PHE A 149 9.83 -6.24 4.11
N ARG A 150 10.69 -5.63 3.28
CA ARG A 150 10.28 -4.48 2.45
C ARG A 150 9.21 -4.86 1.45
N HIS A 151 9.34 -6.01 0.79
CA HIS A 151 8.33 -6.51 -0.14
C HIS A 151 6.99 -6.74 0.57
N GLN A 152 6.99 -7.47 1.69
CA GLN A 152 5.79 -7.68 2.50
C GLN A 152 5.15 -6.37 2.99
N THR A 153 5.98 -5.40 3.41
CA THR A 153 5.48 -4.08 3.83
C THR A 153 4.86 -3.33 2.65
N GLY A 154 5.45 -3.41 1.46
CA GLY A 154 4.90 -2.83 0.23
C GLY A 154 3.55 -3.43 -0.13
N GLU A 155 3.45 -4.77 -0.12
CA GLU A 155 2.19 -5.49 -0.39
C GLU A 155 1.09 -5.09 0.61
N LEU A 156 1.41 -5.01 1.91
CA LEU A 156 0.46 -4.58 2.93
C LEU A 156 0.01 -3.11 2.73
N ILE A 157 0.91 -2.22 2.33
CA ILE A 157 0.56 -0.83 2.01
C ILE A 157 -0.39 -0.77 0.81
N GLU A 158 -0.14 -1.56 -0.23
CA GLU A 158 -1.02 -1.66 -1.40
C GLU A 158 -2.40 -2.21 -1.03
N GLN A 159 -2.45 -3.28 -0.23
CA GLN A 159 -3.70 -3.85 0.28
C GLN A 159 -4.49 -2.85 1.12
N LEU A 160 -3.83 -2.08 1.99
CA LEU A 160 -4.47 -1.04 2.78
C LEU A 160 -4.99 0.12 1.91
N ALA A 161 -4.24 0.52 0.88
CA ALA A 161 -4.69 1.53 -0.07
C ALA A 161 -5.92 1.06 -0.85
N GLN A 162 -5.93 -0.20 -1.30
CA GLN A 162 -7.07 -0.80 -1.97
C GLN A 162 -8.30 -0.87 -1.06
N ALA A 163 -8.16 -1.43 0.16
CA ALA A 163 -9.26 -1.50 1.12
C ALA A 163 -9.83 -0.11 1.47
N ARG A 164 -8.97 0.90 1.59
CA ARG A 164 -9.39 2.29 1.78
C ARG A 164 -10.23 2.79 0.62
N ASN A 165 -9.82 2.51 -0.62
CA ASN A 165 -10.57 2.91 -1.81
C ASN A 165 -11.93 2.20 -1.89
N GLU A 166 -11.99 0.91 -1.56
CA GLU A 166 -13.23 0.14 -1.50
C GLU A 166 -14.20 0.70 -0.45
N VAL A 167 -13.70 1.04 0.75
CA VAL A 167 -14.51 1.69 1.79
C VAL A 167 -15.02 3.05 1.32
N GLN A 168 -14.19 3.86 0.64
CA GLN A 168 -14.63 5.14 0.10
C GLN A 168 -15.68 4.98 -1.00
N ALA A 169 -15.53 3.99 -1.89
CA ALA A 169 -16.53 3.67 -2.90
C ALA A 169 -17.86 3.24 -2.26
N MET A 170 -17.81 2.37 -1.24
CA MET A 170 -18.99 1.94 -0.51
C MET A 170 -19.68 3.10 0.21
N ARG A 171 -18.93 4.03 0.81
CA ARG A 171 -19.50 5.24 1.43
C ARG A 171 -20.29 6.08 0.44
N ARG A 172 -19.76 6.33 -0.76
CA ARG A 172 -20.47 7.06 -1.81
C ARG A 172 -21.77 6.36 -2.23
N VAL A 173 -21.77 5.04 -2.30
CA VAL A 173 -22.98 4.25 -2.60
C VAL A 173 -24.01 4.37 -1.48
N VAL A 174 -23.57 4.35 -0.22
CA VAL A 174 -24.46 4.54 0.94
C VAL A 174 -25.06 5.93 0.94
N GLU A 175 -24.24 6.98 0.72
CA GLU A 175 -24.71 8.37 0.61
C GLU A 175 -25.77 8.53 -0.48
N ALA A 176 -25.53 7.99 -1.68
CA ALA A 176 -26.52 8.03 -2.77
C ALA A 176 -27.83 7.30 -2.42
N ARG A 177 -27.74 6.16 -1.70
CA ARG A 177 -28.93 5.44 -1.25
C ARG A 177 -29.69 6.18 -0.15
N GLU A 178 -28.99 6.91 0.72
CA GLU A 178 -29.62 7.74 1.74
C GLU A 178 -30.42 8.89 1.09
N GLU A 179 -29.86 9.52 0.06
CA GLU A 179 -30.57 10.53 -0.75
C GLU A 179 -31.85 9.94 -1.38
N ASP A 180 -31.77 8.76 -2.02
CA ASP A 180 -32.93 8.07 -2.60
C ASP A 180 -34.00 7.77 -1.54
N VAL A 181 -33.58 7.29 -0.36
CA VAL A 181 -34.49 6.99 0.75
C VAL A 181 -35.17 8.26 1.25
N ASP A 182 -34.48 9.39 1.31
CA ASP A 182 -35.05 10.66 1.75
C ASP A 182 -36.04 11.23 0.72
N VAL A 183 -35.78 11.07 -0.57
CA VAL A 183 -36.76 11.39 -1.64
C VAL A 183 -38.02 10.54 -1.48
N GLU A 184 -37.86 9.23 -1.27
CA GLU A 184 -39.01 8.34 -1.08
C GLU A 184 -39.75 8.62 0.24
N ARG A 185 -39.06 9.00 1.31
CA ARG A 185 -39.70 9.47 2.56
C ARG A 185 -40.50 10.75 2.33
N ALA A 186 -39.97 11.71 1.57
CA ALA A 186 -40.67 12.94 1.22
C ALA A 186 -41.93 12.63 0.37
N ARG A 187 -41.79 11.74 -0.62
CA ARG A 187 -42.90 11.27 -1.46
C ARG A 187 -44.00 10.60 -0.63
N ARG A 188 -43.63 9.70 0.29
CA ARG A 188 -44.59 9.06 1.21
C ARG A 188 -45.34 10.09 2.07
N LYS A 189 -44.62 11.05 2.65
CA LYS A 189 -45.24 12.13 3.44
C LYS A 189 -46.24 12.96 2.62
N ALA A 190 -45.92 13.26 1.36
CA ALA A 190 -46.84 13.98 0.47
C ALA A 190 -48.11 13.17 0.21
N VAL A 191 -47.97 11.89 -0.16
CA VAL A 191 -49.12 10.99 -0.39
C VAL A 191 -49.97 10.83 0.88
N GLU A 192 -49.35 10.70 2.05
CA GLU A 192 -50.06 10.65 3.33
C GLU A 192 -50.85 11.94 3.61
N ALA A 193 -50.30 13.10 3.25
CA ALA A 193 -50.99 14.38 3.38
C ALA A 193 -52.21 14.46 2.46
N ASP A 194 -52.08 13.99 1.21
CA ASP A 194 -53.18 13.93 0.24
C ASP A 194 -54.29 12.99 0.71
N LEU A 195 -53.93 11.80 1.21
CA LEU A 195 -54.89 10.85 1.77
C LEU A 195 -55.66 11.45 2.96
N ARG A 196 -54.97 12.16 3.87
CA ARG A 196 -55.62 12.86 4.99
C ARG A 196 -56.54 13.97 4.49
N ALA A 197 -56.17 14.69 3.43
CA ALA A 197 -57.02 15.72 2.84
C ALA A 197 -58.30 15.11 2.25
N LEU A 198 -58.19 14.00 1.53
CA LEU A 198 -59.33 13.25 1.01
C LEU A 198 -60.22 12.69 2.11
N GLN A 199 -59.63 12.12 3.18
CA GLN A 199 -60.38 11.65 4.35
C GLN A 199 -61.19 12.77 4.99
N ARG A 200 -60.57 13.94 5.27
CA ARG A 200 -61.28 15.10 5.81
C ARG A 200 -62.38 15.61 4.87
N HIS A 201 -62.16 15.55 3.57
CA HIS A 201 -63.19 15.93 2.59
C HIS A 201 -64.37 14.95 2.61
N GLY A 202 -64.09 13.65 2.74
CA GLY A 202 -65.09 12.60 2.91
C GLY A 202 -65.84 12.71 4.23
N GLU A 203 -65.17 12.94 5.36
CA GLU A 203 -65.80 13.09 6.68
C GLU A 203 -66.77 14.29 6.75
N ARG A 204 -66.50 15.37 6.00
CA ARG A 204 -67.43 16.50 5.88
C ARG A 204 -68.74 16.15 5.15
N ARG A 205 -68.80 15.03 4.43
CA ARG A 205 -69.96 14.62 3.62
C ARG A 205 -70.35 13.19 3.97
N SER A 206 -71.49 13.02 4.62
CA SER A 206 -72.04 11.69 4.97
C SER A 206 -72.46 10.85 3.75
N SER A 207 -72.52 11.43 2.54
CA SER A 207 -72.85 10.72 1.30
C SER A 207 -72.15 11.32 0.07
N ALA A 208 -71.75 10.46 -0.87
CA ALA A 208 -71.19 10.88 -2.16
C ALA A 208 -72.27 11.53 -3.03
N ARG A 209 -71.91 12.62 -3.72
CA ARG A 209 -72.80 13.33 -4.65
C ARG A 209 -72.47 12.94 -6.09
N THR A 210 -73.50 12.65 -6.87
CA THR A 210 -73.40 12.24 -8.27
C THR A 210 -74.16 13.25 -9.13
N HIS A 211 -73.66 13.54 -10.33
CA HIS A 211 -74.38 14.32 -11.33
C HIS A 211 -75.26 13.38 -12.16
N ARG A 212 -76.57 13.61 -12.16
CA ARG A 212 -77.58 12.80 -12.88
C ARG A 212 -78.41 13.70 -13.79
N PRO A 213 -77.97 13.94 -15.04
CA PRO A 213 -78.66 14.83 -15.96
C PRO A 213 -79.97 14.22 -16.49
N ASP A 214 -80.16 12.92 -16.33
CA ASP A 214 -81.35 12.18 -16.69
C ASP A 214 -82.48 12.33 -15.67
N MET A 215 -82.17 12.75 -14.43
CA MET A 215 -83.15 13.00 -13.38
C MET A 215 -83.61 14.45 -13.38
N VAL A 216 -84.92 14.65 -13.33
CA VAL A 216 -85.53 15.99 -13.19
C VAL A 216 -86.03 16.16 -11.77
N GLY A 217 -85.52 17.16 -11.07
CA GLY A 217 -86.02 17.56 -9.76
C GLY A 217 -87.09 18.63 -9.90
N GLU A 218 -88.15 18.49 -9.12
CA GLU A 218 -89.17 19.50 -8.89
C GLU A 218 -89.20 19.84 -7.40
N ILE A 219 -89.09 21.12 -7.07
CA ILE A 219 -88.98 21.60 -5.69
C ILE A 219 -90.05 22.66 -5.48
N ARG A 220 -90.91 22.42 -4.50
CA ARG A 220 -92.02 23.30 -4.16
C ARG A 220 -91.93 23.77 -2.71
N ALA A 221 -92.33 25.01 -2.48
CA ALA A 221 -92.56 25.52 -1.14
C ALA A 221 -93.80 24.85 -0.50
N PRO A 222 -93.96 24.91 0.83
CA PRO A 222 -95.08 24.29 1.54
C PRO A 222 -96.46 24.84 1.15
N ASP A 223 -96.51 26.05 0.59
CA ASP A 223 -97.72 26.68 0.05
C ASP A 223 -98.05 26.21 -1.39
N GLY A 224 -97.22 25.33 -1.96
CA GLY A 224 -97.35 24.78 -3.30
C GLY A 224 -96.65 25.61 -4.39
N LEU A 225 -95.98 26.71 -4.05
CA LEU A 225 -95.23 27.52 -5.01
C LEU A 225 -94.06 26.72 -5.59
N LEU A 226 -93.98 26.65 -6.92
CA LEU A 226 -92.89 25.98 -7.61
C LEU A 226 -91.61 26.84 -7.57
N LEU A 227 -90.61 26.36 -6.84
CA LEU A 227 -89.32 27.04 -6.69
C LEU A 227 -88.32 26.64 -7.77
N PHE A 228 -88.37 25.38 -8.20
CA PHE A 228 -87.45 24.87 -9.22
C PHE A 228 -88.05 23.67 -9.94
N ARG A 229 -87.81 23.60 -11.26
CA ARG A 229 -88.00 22.39 -12.05
C ARG A 229 -86.92 22.26 -13.10
N GLY A 230 -86.13 21.20 -13.03
CA GLY A 230 -85.05 21.00 -13.99
C GLY A 230 -84.05 19.91 -13.59
N CYS A 231 -82.96 19.84 -14.35
CA CYS A 231 -81.86 18.91 -14.08
C CYS A 231 -81.07 19.39 -12.86
N LEU A 232 -80.78 18.47 -11.93
CA LEU A 232 -80.07 18.80 -10.70
C LEU A 232 -78.54 18.82 -10.94
N PRO A 233 -77.81 19.89 -10.54
CA PRO A 233 -76.36 19.93 -10.62
C PRO A 233 -75.64 18.80 -9.88
N ASN A 234 -76.21 18.32 -8.78
CA ASN A 234 -75.77 17.10 -8.11
C ASN A 234 -76.84 16.63 -7.11
N ILE A 235 -76.82 15.32 -6.84
CA ILE A 235 -77.71 14.65 -5.89
C ILE A 235 -76.94 13.56 -5.13
N SER A 236 -77.32 13.33 -3.88
CA SER A 236 -76.88 12.21 -3.06
C SER A 236 -78.07 11.59 -2.32
N LEU A 237 -77.80 10.52 -1.57
CA LEU A 237 -78.81 9.89 -0.71
C LEU A 237 -79.39 10.82 0.36
N THR A 238 -78.64 11.84 0.78
CA THR A 238 -79.01 12.71 1.91
C THR A 238 -79.29 14.14 1.50
N GLY A 239 -79.21 14.48 0.21
CA GLY A 239 -79.43 15.85 -0.23
C GLY A 239 -79.28 16.05 -1.74
N LEU A 240 -79.66 17.23 -2.21
CA LEU A 240 -79.53 17.65 -3.60
C LEU A 240 -79.11 19.11 -3.68
N ALA A 241 -78.61 19.52 -4.84
CA ALA A 241 -78.43 20.92 -5.19
C ALA A 241 -79.38 21.29 -6.34
N PHE A 242 -79.84 22.54 -6.35
CA PHE A 242 -80.63 23.11 -7.44
C PHE A 242 -80.33 24.60 -7.58
N VAL A 243 -80.87 25.20 -8.63
CA VAL A 243 -80.48 26.54 -9.07
C VAL A 243 -81.73 27.31 -9.46
N THR A 244 -81.91 28.53 -8.93
CA THR A 244 -83.03 29.42 -9.28
C THR A 244 -82.50 30.68 -9.96
N ASP A 245 -83.22 31.13 -10.98
CA ASP A 245 -82.98 32.35 -11.75
C ASP A 245 -83.62 33.59 -11.11
N GLN A 246 -84.60 33.38 -10.23
CA GLN A 246 -85.28 34.45 -9.49
C GLN A 246 -84.80 34.50 -8.03
N PRO A 247 -84.64 35.71 -7.47
CA PRO A 247 -84.41 35.87 -6.05
C PRO A 247 -85.67 35.49 -5.27
N VAL A 248 -85.52 34.57 -4.31
CA VAL A 248 -86.59 34.22 -3.37
C VAL A 248 -86.28 34.94 -2.05
N ASP A 249 -87.08 35.95 -1.72
CA ASP A 249 -86.85 36.81 -0.54
C ASP A 249 -87.38 36.16 0.75
N ASP A 250 -88.52 35.48 0.70
CA ASP A 250 -89.12 34.71 1.81
C ASP A 250 -89.00 33.21 1.54
N VAL A 251 -87.82 32.64 1.85
CA VAL A 251 -87.52 31.24 1.54
C VAL A 251 -88.00 30.34 2.68
N PRO A 252 -88.82 29.31 2.41
CA PRO A 252 -89.23 28.36 3.44
C PRO A 252 -88.04 27.48 3.86
N ASP A 253 -87.91 27.21 5.15
CA ASP A 253 -86.88 26.29 5.66
C ASP A 253 -87.06 24.87 5.12
N PHE A 254 -88.29 24.47 4.81
CA PHE A 254 -88.66 23.15 4.31
C PHE A 254 -89.32 23.24 2.93
N VAL A 255 -89.03 22.26 2.08
CA VAL A 255 -89.55 22.17 0.71
C VAL A 255 -90.02 20.75 0.42
N GLU A 256 -91.03 20.65 -0.43
CA GLU A 256 -91.42 19.39 -1.04
C GLU A 256 -90.50 19.11 -2.23
N VAL A 257 -89.93 17.91 -2.25
CA VAL A 257 -89.01 17.47 -3.30
C VAL A 257 -89.66 16.30 -4.03
N THR A 258 -89.77 16.43 -5.34
CA THR A 258 -90.20 15.37 -6.25
C THR A 258 -89.11 15.11 -7.27
N LEU A 259 -88.60 13.87 -7.33
CA LEU A 259 -87.58 13.46 -8.28
C LEU A 259 -88.20 12.55 -9.33
N HIS A 260 -88.13 12.97 -10.58
CA HIS A 260 -88.55 12.21 -11.73
C HIS A 260 -87.35 11.45 -12.31
N VAL A 261 -87.44 10.12 -12.24
CA VAL A 261 -86.42 9.22 -12.78
C VAL A 261 -86.95 8.57 -14.05
N PRO A 262 -86.21 8.60 -15.18
CA PRO A 262 -86.62 7.94 -16.41
C PRO A 262 -86.82 6.43 -16.20
N GLY A 263 -87.95 5.90 -16.67
CA GLY A 263 -88.28 4.47 -16.54
C GLY A 263 -88.84 4.06 -15.17
N ALA A 264 -88.86 4.95 -14.18
CA ALA A 264 -89.56 4.69 -12.92
C ALA A 264 -91.06 4.98 -13.08
N GLY A 265 -91.91 4.00 -12.74
CA GLY A 265 -93.37 4.15 -12.85
C GLY A 265 -94.00 5.15 -11.88
N ARG A 266 -93.25 5.63 -10.86
CA ARG A 266 -93.68 6.67 -9.91
C ARG A 266 -92.49 7.55 -9.52
N PRO A 267 -92.70 8.88 -9.33
CA PRO A 267 -91.65 9.76 -8.84
C PRO A 267 -91.24 9.41 -7.39
N ILE A 268 -90.05 9.87 -7.01
CA ILE A 268 -89.55 9.78 -5.64
C ILE A 268 -89.89 11.09 -4.95
N GLU A 269 -90.82 11.03 -4.02
CA GLU A 269 -91.30 12.20 -3.27
C GLU A 269 -90.71 12.19 -1.84
N GLY A 270 -90.49 13.40 -1.31
CA GLY A 270 -90.12 13.59 0.08
C GLY A 270 -90.01 15.05 0.49
N ILE A 271 -89.54 15.26 1.71
CA ILE A 271 -89.37 16.58 2.31
C ILE A 271 -87.88 16.86 2.44
N GLY A 272 -87.49 18.04 1.97
CA GLY A 272 -86.15 18.57 2.10
C GLY A 272 -86.10 19.81 2.99
N ARG A 273 -84.93 20.10 3.54
CA ARG A 273 -84.61 21.34 4.25
C ARG A 273 -83.56 22.11 3.48
N LEU A 274 -83.78 23.41 3.26
CA LEU A 274 -82.77 24.26 2.64
C LEU A 274 -81.67 24.56 3.68
N VAL A 275 -80.44 24.14 3.37
CA VAL A 275 -79.31 24.16 4.33
C VAL A 275 -78.19 25.11 3.94
N TRP A 276 -78.13 25.53 2.67
CA TRP A 276 -77.23 26.58 2.23
C TRP A 276 -77.73 27.26 0.96
N ARG A 277 -77.35 28.53 0.79
CA ARG A 277 -77.58 29.35 -0.42
C ARG A 277 -76.28 30.05 -0.79
N GLU A 278 -75.97 30.11 -2.07
CA GLU A 278 -74.89 30.92 -2.63
C GLU A 278 -75.39 31.64 -3.89
N ALA A 279 -75.10 32.93 -4.01
CA ALA A 279 -75.42 33.69 -5.21
C ALA A 279 -74.17 33.78 -6.09
N ILE A 280 -74.22 33.20 -7.30
CA ILE A 280 -73.12 33.19 -8.26
C ILE A 280 -73.64 33.84 -9.55
N GLU A 281 -73.07 34.99 -9.94
CA GLU A 281 -73.36 35.67 -11.21
C GLU A 281 -74.86 35.96 -11.48
N GLY A 282 -75.62 36.30 -10.43
CA GLY A 282 -77.05 36.61 -10.54
C GLY A 282 -77.97 35.39 -10.48
N ILE A 283 -77.40 34.19 -10.40
CA ILE A 283 -78.11 32.93 -10.22
C ILE A 283 -77.97 32.47 -8.75
N GLN A 284 -79.05 32.00 -8.13
CA GLN A 284 -79.01 31.48 -6.77
C GLN A 284 -78.88 29.96 -6.77
N GLN A 285 -77.77 29.45 -6.24
CA GLN A 285 -77.57 28.02 -6.00
C GLN A 285 -78.00 27.68 -4.58
N TRP A 286 -78.71 26.55 -4.46
CA TRP A 286 -79.30 26.08 -3.23
C TRP A 286 -78.84 24.66 -2.90
N GLY A 287 -78.62 24.41 -1.62
CA GLY A 287 -78.48 23.08 -1.06
C GLY A 287 -79.70 22.67 -0.27
N CYS A 288 -80.23 21.50 -0.60
CA CYS A 288 -81.35 20.90 0.10
C CYS A 288 -80.89 19.58 0.75
N GLU A 289 -81.08 19.43 2.05
CA GLU A 289 -80.91 18.18 2.79
C GLU A 289 -82.22 17.41 2.77
N LEU A 290 -82.21 16.14 2.35
CA LEU A 290 -83.40 15.30 2.29
C LEU A 290 -83.66 14.71 3.68
N LEU A 291 -84.67 15.22 4.37
CA LEU A 291 -85.00 14.84 5.74
C LEU A 291 -85.89 13.61 5.80
N ASP A 292 -86.98 13.62 5.03
CA ASP A 292 -87.97 12.56 5.04
C ASP A 292 -88.22 12.03 3.63
N LEU A 293 -87.79 10.80 3.42
CA LEU A 293 -88.15 9.99 2.26
C LEU A 293 -88.83 8.75 2.83
N LEU A 294 -89.98 8.39 2.28
CA LEU A 294 -90.59 7.10 2.57
C LEU A 294 -89.54 5.97 2.39
N PRO A 295 -89.54 4.92 3.21
CA PRO A 295 -88.53 3.86 3.15
C PRO A 295 -88.33 3.29 1.74
N ASP A 296 -89.43 3.09 1.00
CA ASP A 296 -89.42 2.64 -0.39
C ASP A 296 -88.86 3.68 -1.36
N SER A 297 -89.07 4.98 -1.09
CA SER A 297 -88.49 6.09 -1.86
C SER A 297 -86.97 6.19 -1.64
N ARG A 298 -86.49 6.01 -0.40
CA ARG A 298 -85.05 6.02 -0.09
C ARG A 298 -84.32 4.84 -0.73
N LYS A 299 -84.90 3.64 -0.68
CA LYS A 299 -84.32 2.46 -1.34
C LYS A 299 -84.25 2.63 -2.85
N ARG A 300 -85.32 3.12 -3.49
CA ARG A 300 -85.34 3.42 -4.92
C ARG A 300 -84.31 4.49 -5.30
N LEU A 301 -84.18 5.55 -4.51
CA LEU A 301 -83.14 6.56 -4.74
C LEU A 301 -81.74 5.94 -4.68
N ALA A 302 -81.49 5.03 -3.72
CA ALA A 302 -80.22 4.31 -3.63
C ALA A 302 -79.94 3.45 -4.86
N GLU A 303 -80.92 2.71 -5.36
CA GLU A 303 -80.80 1.87 -6.56
C GLU A 303 -80.52 2.72 -7.82
N VAL A 304 -81.19 3.86 -7.96
CA VAL A 304 -80.99 4.80 -9.08
C VAL A 304 -79.60 5.45 -9.03
N LEU A 305 -79.13 5.83 -7.84
CA LEU A 305 -77.80 6.41 -7.68
C LEU A 305 -76.69 5.36 -7.82
N ALA A 306 -76.95 4.09 -7.49
CA ALA A 306 -75.97 3.00 -7.63
C ALA A 306 -75.81 2.52 -9.08
N THR A 307 -76.86 2.58 -9.89
CA THR A 307 -76.82 2.25 -11.34
C THR A 307 -76.14 3.32 -12.20
N ALA A 308 -75.66 4.39 -11.57
CA ALA A 308 -75.00 5.54 -12.20
C ALA A 308 -73.46 5.49 -12.19
N ALA A 309 -72.87 4.51 -11.51
CA ALA A 309 -71.43 4.33 -11.38
C ALA A 309 -70.88 3.40 -12.47
#